data_AF-A0A9C9KZ97-F1
#
_entry.id   AF-A0A9C9KZ97-F1
#
_cell.length_a   1.000
_cell.length_b   1.000
_cell.length_c   1.000
_cell.angle_alpha   90.00
_cell.angle_beta   90.00
_cell.angle_gamma   90.00
#
_symmetry.space_group_name_H-M   'P 1'
#
loop_
_entity.id
_entity.type
_entity.pdbx_description
1 polymer ?
#
loop_
_entity_poly.entity_id
_entity_poly.type
_entity_poly.pdbx_seq_one_letter_code
_entity_poly.pdbx_strand_id
1 'polypeptide(L)'
;MKFGQIAGVLIIFFLPLNMALAVDQGVFKNRSLENHGLKKWEVNKIKAEFKSMYNQGGGNAAQKLNGNPWEARRARMKQRNQKILQTDKTWGGCREYSYSLRGQCYAKGGDAYTCERYYDARVGYCNTSFK
;
A
#
# COMPACT_ATOMS: atom_id res chain seq x y z
N MET A 1 12.67 -0.78 65.37
CA MET A 1 12.48 -0.13 64.06
C MET A 1 13.49 -0.71 63.08
N LYS A 2 13.01 -1.35 62.00
CA LYS A 2 13.62 -1.35 60.64
C LYS A 2 12.81 -2.31 59.77
N PHE A 3 12.13 -1.73 58.79
CA PHE A 3 11.29 -2.40 57.80
C PHE A 3 12.18 -3.16 56.81
N GLY A 4 12.04 -4.48 56.76
CA GLY A 4 12.62 -5.32 55.71
C GLY A 4 11.70 -5.32 54.50
N GLN A 5 12.11 -4.62 53.44
CA GLN A 5 11.35 -4.42 52.22
C GLN A 5 11.22 -5.73 51.42
N ILE A 6 9.98 -6.09 51.09
CA ILE A 6 9.64 -7.15 50.14
C ILE A 6 9.95 -6.60 48.74
N ALA A 7 11.06 -7.05 48.16
CA ALA A 7 11.42 -6.72 46.78
C ALA A 7 10.54 -7.53 45.81
N GLY A 8 9.43 -6.93 45.38
CA GLY A 8 8.64 -7.41 44.26
C GLY A 8 9.41 -7.24 42.96
N VAL A 9 9.83 -8.34 42.34
CA VAL A 9 10.43 -8.36 41.01
C VAL A 9 9.30 -8.45 39.98
N LEU A 10 8.67 -7.31 39.69
CA LEU A 10 7.80 -7.12 38.52
C LEU A 10 8.69 -6.81 37.32
N ILE A 11 9.15 -7.85 36.61
CA ILE A 11 9.83 -7.71 35.32
C ILE A 11 8.76 -7.35 34.29
N ILE A 12 8.52 -6.05 34.13
CA ILE A 12 7.77 -5.53 32.99
C ILE A 12 8.70 -5.60 31.79
N PHE A 13 8.53 -6.62 30.95
CA PHE A 13 9.08 -6.66 29.60
C PHE A 13 8.40 -5.57 28.76
N PHE A 14 8.85 -4.32 28.91
CA PHE A 14 8.65 -3.30 27.88
C PHE A 14 9.56 -3.66 26.70
N LEU A 15 9.10 -4.58 25.85
CA LEU A 15 9.59 -4.68 24.49
C LEU A 15 9.22 -3.37 23.79
N PRO A 16 10.19 -2.52 23.38
CA PRO A 16 9.86 -1.47 22.45
C PRO A 16 9.55 -2.16 21.12
N LEU A 17 8.27 -2.29 20.80
CA LEU A 17 7.77 -2.51 19.44
C LEU A 17 8.08 -1.24 18.59
N ASN A 18 9.35 -0.92 18.43
CA ASN A 18 9.85 0.14 17.56
C ASN A 18 10.41 -0.49 16.29
N MET A 19 9.64 -1.35 15.65
CA MET A 19 9.91 -1.84 14.29
C MET A 19 8.90 -1.22 13.32
N ALA A 20 8.93 0.10 13.17
CA ALA A 20 8.14 0.78 12.13
C ALA A 20 8.74 2.07 11.57
N LEU A 21 9.89 2.56 12.04
CA LEU A 21 10.35 3.93 11.70
C LEU A 21 11.74 4.02 11.02
N ALA A 22 12.36 2.89 10.68
CA ALA A 22 13.76 2.89 10.22
C ALA A 22 13.96 3.13 8.71
N VAL A 23 12.91 3.14 7.89
CA VAL A 23 13.05 3.36 6.42
C VAL A 23 12.74 4.80 6.04
N ASP A 24 11.91 5.50 6.82
CA ASP A 24 11.39 6.83 6.47
C ASP A 24 12.45 7.95 6.66
N GLN A 25 13.40 7.74 7.58
CA GLN A 25 14.44 8.73 7.86
C GLN A 25 15.64 8.69 6.90
N GLY A 26 15.74 7.72 6.00
CA GLY A 26 16.92 7.55 5.14
C GLY A 26 16.84 8.34 3.83
N VAL A 27 15.78 8.10 3.05
CA VAL A 27 15.63 8.63 1.69
C VAL A 27 15.29 10.13 1.69
N PHE A 28 14.64 10.61 2.74
CA PHE A 28 14.14 11.98 2.85
C PHE A 28 14.99 12.91 3.73
N LYS A 29 16.00 12.36 4.44
CA LYS A 29 16.77 13.04 5.51
C LYS A 29 17.34 14.42 5.15
N ASN A 30 17.63 14.66 3.87
CA ASN A 30 18.31 15.86 3.38
C ASN A 30 17.48 16.62 2.32
N ARG A 31 16.18 16.33 2.19
CA ARG A 31 15.32 16.92 1.17
C ARG A 31 14.29 17.84 1.83
N SER A 32 14.18 19.07 1.36
CA SER A 32 13.15 20.01 1.83
C SER A 32 11.75 19.42 1.62
N LEU A 33 10.86 19.60 2.61
CA LEU A 33 9.45 19.23 2.54
C LEU A 33 8.72 19.91 1.37
N GLU A 34 9.17 21.10 0.93
CA GLU A 34 8.61 21.77 -0.24
C GLU A 34 8.78 20.98 -1.54
N ASN A 35 9.87 20.20 -1.64
CA ASN A 35 10.13 19.33 -2.79
C ASN A 35 9.52 17.93 -2.65
N HIS A 36 8.91 17.62 -1.50
CA HIS A 36 8.18 16.36 -1.28
C HIS A 36 6.75 16.41 -1.82
N GLY A 37 6.21 17.61 -2.02
CA GLY A 37 4.91 17.79 -2.65
C GLY A 37 4.88 17.17 -4.05
N LEU A 38 3.86 16.37 -4.32
CA LEU A 38 3.57 15.96 -5.69
C LEU A 38 3.06 17.15 -6.50
N LYS A 39 3.53 17.28 -7.74
CA LYS A 39 2.95 18.22 -8.70
C LYS A 39 1.48 17.84 -8.94
N LYS A 40 0.65 18.82 -9.31
CA LYS A 40 -0.79 18.61 -9.55
C LYS A 40 -1.08 17.45 -10.52
N TRP A 41 -0.27 17.30 -11.57
CA TRP A 41 -0.42 16.21 -12.54
C TRP A 41 -0.06 14.83 -11.94
N GLU A 42 0.90 14.77 -11.02
CA GLU A 42 1.29 13.53 -10.32
C GLU A 42 0.19 13.09 -9.36
N VAL A 43 -0.40 14.04 -8.63
CA VAL A 43 -1.57 13.79 -7.79
C VAL A 43 -2.75 13.28 -8.63
N ASN A 44 -3.02 13.92 -9.77
CA ASN A 44 -4.09 13.48 -10.67
C ASN A 44 -3.84 12.10 -11.25
N LYS A 45 -2.57 11.77 -11.56
CA LYS A 45 -2.18 10.43 -12.01
C LYS A 45 -2.48 9.39 -10.93
N ILE A 46 -2.07 9.62 -9.69
CA ILE A 46 -2.37 8.71 -8.58
C ILE A 46 -3.89 8.56 -8.40
N LYS A 47 -4.65 9.65 -8.41
CA LYS A 47 -6.12 9.59 -8.36
C LYS A 47 -6.71 8.76 -9.49
N ALA A 48 -6.18 8.88 -10.71
CA ALA A 48 -6.62 8.09 -11.86
C ALA A 48 -6.25 6.61 -11.73
N GLU A 49 -5.04 6.29 -11.22
CA GLU A 49 -4.61 4.92 -10.90
C GLU A 49 -5.63 4.26 -9.95
N PHE A 50 -5.95 4.93 -8.84
CA PHE A 50 -6.92 4.42 -7.86
C PHE A 50 -8.35 4.38 -8.39
N LYS A 51 -8.78 5.39 -9.15
CA LYS A 51 -10.10 5.38 -9.80
C LYS A 51 -10.23 4.20 -10.75
N SER A 52 -9.20 3.89 -11.54
CA SER A 52 -9.18 2.71 -12.41
C SER A 52 -9.23 1.41 -11.60
N MET A 53 -8.48 1.33 -10.51
CA MET A 53 -8.46 0.18 -9.61
C MET A 53 -9.80 -0.05 -8.90
N TYR A 54 -10.55 0.99 -8.54
CA TYR A 54 -11.83 0.81 -7.84
C TYR A 54 -13.07 0.78 -8.75
N ASN A 55 -13.02 1.46 -9.89
CA ASN A 55 -14.14 1.56 -10.83
C ASN A 55 -14.17 0.47 -11.91
N GLN A 56 -13.20 -0.46 -11.94
CA GLN A 56 -13.31 -1.69 -12.74
C GLN A 56 -14.34 -2.70 -12.19
N GLY A 57 -15.30 -2.24 -11.36
CA GLY A 57 -16.41 -3.02 -10.83
C GLY A 57 -17.66 -3.10 -11.71
N GLY A 58 -17.67 -2.49 -12.90
CA GLY A 58 -18.85 -2.46 -13.79
C GLY A 58 -18.63 -3.23 -15.09
N GLY A 59 -18.68 -4.55 -15.06
CA GLY A 59 -18.49 -5.40 -16.24
C GLY A 59 -19.45 -6.58 -16.22
N ASN A 60 -20.69 -6.29 -16.61
CA ASN A 60 -21.85 -7.17 -16.69
C ASN A 60 -21.59 -8.61 -17.18
N ALA A 61 -22.46 -9.48 -16.69
CA ALA A 61 -22.79 -10.84 -17.14
C ALA A 61 -21.66 -11.88 -17.09
N ALA A 62 -21.80 -12.82 -16.18
CA ALA A 62 -21.17 -14.14 -16.28
C ALA A 62 -21.67 -14.82 -17.56
N GLN A 63 -20.88 -14.76 -18.62
CA GLN A 63 -21.19 -15.46 -19.87
C GLN A 63 -20.80 -16.92 -19.72
N LYS A 64 -21.79 -17.80 -19.98
CA LYS A 64 -21.69 -19.26 -19.94
C LYS A 64 -20.40 -19.74 -20.62
N LEU A 65 -19.61 -20.54 -19.90
CA LEU A 65 -18.35 -21.10 -20.37
C LEU A 65 -18.61 -22.02 -21.56
N ASN A 66 -18.31 -21.52 -22.76
CA ASN A 66 -18.25 -22.33 -23.98
C ASN A 66 -16.85 -22.97 -24.09
N GLY A 67 -16.75 -24.14 -24.74
CA GLY A 67 -15.59 -25.04 -24.76
C GLY A 67 -14.33 -24.51 -25.47
N ASN A 68 -14.17 -23.20 -25.68
CA ASN A 68 -12.99 -22.61 -26.29
C ASN A 68 -11.89 -22.35 -25.21
N PRO A 69 -10.72 -23.01 -25.30
CA PRO A 69 -9.63 -22.85 -24.33
C PRO A 69 -9.15 -21.39 -24.16
N TRP A 70 -9.23 -20.59 -25.23
CA TRP A 70 -8.81 -19.18 -25.18
C TRP A 70 -9.80 -18.30 -24.42
N GLU A 71 -11.09 -18.61 -24.50
CA GLU A 71 -12.13 -17.90 -23.75
C GLU A 71 -12.08 -18.27 -22.27
N ALA A 72 -11.83 -19.54 -21.94
CA ALA A 72 -11.60 -19.98 -20.57
C ALA A 72 -10.38 -19.29 -19.94
N ARG A 73 -9.27 -19.14 -20.69
CA ARG A 73 -8.09 -18.38 -20.24
C ARG A 73 -8.41 -16.91 -19.99
N ARG A 74 -9.17 -16.28 -20.89
CA ARG A 74 -9.58 -14.87 -20.77
C ARG A 74 -10.52 -14.66 -19.58
N ALA A 75 -11.44 -15.60 -19.33
CA ALA A 75 -12.34 -15.59 -18.18
C ALA A 75 -11.58 -15.77 -16.85
N ARG A 76 -10.60 -16.68 -16.79
CA ARG A 76 -9.72 -16.86 -15.60
C ARG A 76 -8.91 -15.61 -15.29
N MET A 77 -8.37 -14.94 -16.32
CA MET A 77 -7.69 -13.65 -16.16
C MET A 77 -8.64 -12.57 -15.62
N LYS A 78 -9.88 -12.51 -16.14
CA LYS A 78 -10.91 -11.59 -15.65
C LYS A 78 -11.29 -11.87 -14.19
N GLN A 79 -11.47 -13.13 -13.80
CA GLN A 79 -11.76 -13.51 -12.41
C GLN A 79 -10.60 -13.20 -11.45
N ARG A 80 -9.35 -13.46 -11.86
CA ARG A 80 -8.17 -13.08 -11.08
C ARG A 80 -8.11 -11.57 -10.87
N ASN A 81 -8.37 -10.79 -11.92
CA ASN A 81 -8.43 -9.34 -11.82
C ASN A 81 -9.56 -8.90 -10.90
N GLN A 82 -10.76 -9.49 -11.00
CA GLN A 82 -11.88 -9.21 -10.08
C GLN A 82 -11.55 -9.52 -8.62
N LYS A 83 -10.84 -10.62 -8.34
CA LYS A 83 -10.44 -10.98 -6.97
C LYS A 83 -9.40 -10.00 -6.42
N ILE A 84 -8.43 -9.59 -7.24
CA ILE A 84 -7.46 -8.54 -6.91
C ILE A 84 -8.20 -7.23 -6.59
N LEU A 85 -9.12 -6.81 -7.47
CA LEU A 85 -9.97 -5.63 -7.29
C LEU A 85 -10.82 -5.68 -6.01
N GLN A 86 -11.22 -6.86 -5.53
CA GLN A 86 -11.94 -7.02 -4.26
C GLN A 86 -11.03 -6.87 -3.04
N THR A 87 -9.84 -7.49 -3.04
CA THR A 87 -8.85 -7.29 -1.97
C THR A 87 -8.40 -5.83 -1.89
N ASP A 88 -8.25 -5.17 -3.05
CA ASP A 88 -7.77 -3.79 -3.14
C ASP A 88 -8.77 -2.79 -2.53
N LYS A 89 -10.08 -3.10 -2.50
CA LYS A 89 -11.16 -2.28 -1.89
C LYS A 89 -11.12 -2.19 -0.36
N THR A 90 -10.04 -2.63 0.28
CA THR A 90 -9.82 -2.47 1.71
C THR A 90 -8.63 -1.57 1.95
N TRP A 91 -8.54 -0.92 3.11
CA TRP A 91 -7.35 -0.14 3.47
C TRP A 91 -6.06 -0.99 3.35
N GLY A 92 -6.11 -2.24 3.81
CA GLY A 92 -5.01 -3.19 3.71
C GLY A 92 -4.61 -3.48 2.27
N GLY A 93 -5.56 -3.80 1.39
CA GLY A 93 -5.29 -4.04 -0.03
C GLY A 93 -4.77 -2.80 -0.76
N CYS A 94 -5.31 -1.61 -0.46
CA CYS A 94 -4.81 -0.35 -0.98
C CYS A 94 -3.32 -0.12 -0.63
N ARG A 95 -2.95 -0.43 0.62
CA ARG A 95 -1.58 -0.30 1.12
C ARG A 95 -0.64 -1.33 0.48
N GLU A 96 -1.08 -2.57 0.36
CA GLU A 96 -0.33 -3.65 -0.32
C GLU A 96 -0.12 -3.33 -1.81
N TYR A 97 -1.14 -2.84 -2.50
CA TYR A 97 -1.02 -2.39 -3.89
C TYR A 97 0.01 -1.26 -4.03
N SER A 98 -0.04 -0.28 -3.11
CA SER A 98 0.94 0.81 -3.06
C SER A 98 2.37 0.29 -2.86
N TYR A 99 2.55 -0.72 -1.99
CA TYR A 99 3.83 -1.36 -1.74
C TYR A 99 4.36 -2.12 -2.98
N SER A 100 3.48 -2.84 -3.69
CA SER A 100 3.83 -3.49 -4.95
C SER A 100 4.32 -2.48 -6.00
N LEU A 101 3.65 -1.33 -6.12
CA LEU A 101 4.08 -0.27 -7.05
C LEU A 101 5.43 0.37 -6.65
N ARG A 102 5.72 0.48 -5.35
CA ARG A 102 7.04 0.90 -4.87
C ARG A 102 8.12 -0.07 -5.32
N GLY A 103 7.91 -1.37 -5.12
CA GLY A 103 8.84 -2.41 -5.60
C GLY A 103 9.05 -2.38 -7.11
N GLN A 104 7.99 -2.18 -7.89
CA GLN A 104 8.08 -2.03 -9.35
C GLN A 104 8.84 -0.77 -9.77
N CYS A 105 8.74 0.32 -9.03
CA CYS A 105 9.49 1.55 -9.28
C CYS A 105 11.00 1.28 -9.16
N TYR A 106 11.41 0.60 -8.08
CA TYR A 106 12.80 0.18 -7.90
C TYR A 106 13.30 -0.79 -8.96
N ALA A 107 12.48 -1.80 -9.32
CA ALA A 107 12.83 -2.77 -10.35
C ALA A 107 13.04 -2.14 -11.73
N LYS A 108 12.42 -0.99 -12.00
CA LYS A 108 12.60 -0.21 -13.24
C LYS A 108 13.79 0.75 -13.19
N GLY A 109 14.57 0.74 -12.11
CA GLY A 109 15.68 1.67 -11.91
C GLY A 109 15.24 3.09 -11.53
N GLY A 110 14.03 3.25 -11.00
CA GLY A 110 13.57 4.54 -10.48
C GLY A 110 14.43 5.02 -9.31
N ASP A 111 14.60 6.34 -9.20
CA ASP A 111 15.35 6.91 -8.09
C ASP A 111 14.61 6.71 -6.75
N ALA A 112 15.36 6.45 -5.69
CA ALA A 112 14.78 6.11 -4.39
C ALA A 112 13.85 7.19 -3.86
N TYR A 113 14.23 8.46 -4.03
CA TYR A 113 13.42 9.59 -3.57
C TYR A 113 12.06 9.64 -4.27
N THR A 114 12.02 9.48 -5.58
CA THR A 114 10.78 9.43 -6.35
C THR A 114 9.96 8.20 -5.99
N CYS A 115 10.58 7.01 -5.90
CA CYS A 115 9.85 5.79 -5.56
C CYS A 115 9.19 5.88 -4.17
N GLU A 116 9.90 6.38 -3.16
CA GLU A 116 9.33 6.60 -1.83
C GLU A 116 8.29 7.72 -1.83
N ARG A 117 8.55 8.88 -2.45
CA ARG A 117 7.60 9.99 -2.49
C ARG A 117 6.26 9.59 -3.11
N TYR A 118 6.32 8.82 -4.19
CA TYR A 118 5.12 8.27 -4.82
C TYR A 118 4.46 7.19 -3.97
N TYR A 119 5.22 6.39 -3.23
CA TYR A 119 4.67 5.42 -2.28
C TYR A 119 3.89 6.12 -1.15
N ASP A 120 4.49 7.11 -0.49
CA ASP A 120 3.87 7.87 0.58
C ASP A 120 2.60 8.57 0.12
N ALA A 121 2.61 9.15 -1.08
CA ALA A 121 1.41 9.76 -1.63
C ALA A 121 0.28 8.76 -1.88
N ARG A 122 0.60 7.53 -2.29
CA ARG A 122 -0.41 6.46 -2.45
C ARG A 122 -0.93 5.97 -1.11
N VAL A 123 -0.07 5.80 -0.12
CA VAL A 123 -0.47 5.46 1.26
C VAL A 123 -1.33 6.58 1.86
N GLY A 124 -0.97 7.84 1.65
CA GLY A 124 -1.78 9.00 2.02
C GLY A 124 -3.16 8.96 1.37
N TYR A 125 -3.25 8.62 0.09
CA TYR A 125 -4.53 8.41 -0.59
C TYR A 125 -5.35 7.29 0.06
N CYS A 126 -4.74 6.12 0.33
CA CYS A 126 -5.39 5.02 1.05
C CYS A 126 -5.95 5.44 2.41
N ASN A 127 -5.17 6.19 3.19
CA ASN A 127 -5.58 6.71 4.49
C ASN A 127 -6.76 7.68 4.38
N THR A 128 -6.86 8.46 3.29
CA THR A 128 -8.01 9.35 3.07
C THR A 128 -9.25 8.65 2.55
N SER A 129 -9.09 7.57 1.77
CA SER A 129 -10.21 6.88 1.12
C SER A 129 -10.90 5.82 1.99
N PHE A 130 -10.21 5.28 2.99
CA PHE A 130 -10.72 4.23 3.88
C PHE A 130 -10.71 4.63 5.36
N LYS A 131 -10.84 5.93 5.61
CA LYS A 131 -10.86 6.53 6.95
C LYS A 131 -12.19 6.28 7.67
#